data_AF-A0AAV9Y1P5-F1
#
_entry.id   AF-A0AAV9Y1P5-F1
#
_cell.length_a   1.000
_cell.length_b   1.000
_cell.length_c   1.000
_cell.angle_alpha   90.00
_cell.angle_beta   90.00
_cell.angle_gamma   90.00
#
_symmetry.space_group_name_H-M   'P 1'
#
loop_
_entity.id
_entity.type
_entity.pdbx_description
1 polymer ?
#
loop_
_entity_poly.entity_id
_entity_poly.type
_entity_poly.pdbx_seq_one_letter_code
_entity_poly.pdbx_strand_id
1 'polypeptide(L)'
;MAIKLSRRRTIKKVSRRTKSNKHKYVDLEKQIRDRNLRAVWDNKRTINQNFEALDPKVIIDSLPEVFDDNRPPLTLGERDEIIVRRLYERYKDNFGLMVKDIKLNPYQWTLKQCQKKVDIYLTKPRI
;
A
#
# COMPACT_ATOMS: atom_id res chain seq x y z
N MET A 1 -24.49 -19.06 68.94
CA MET A 1 -24.41 -18.66 67.52
C MET A 1 -24.13 -19.89 66.67
N ALA A 2 -25.01 -20.26 65.75
CA ALA A 2 -24.84 -21.46 64.92
C ALA A 2 -24.04 -21.13 63.65
N ILE A 3 -22.93 -21.83 63.43
CA ILE A 3 -22.09 -21.70 62.23
C ILE A 3 -22.84 -22.33 61.05
N LYS A 4 -23.28 -21.51 60.09
CA LYS A 4 -23.88 -22.00 58.84
C LYS A 4 -22.84 -22.81 58.06
N LEU A 5 -23.04 -24.13 57.98
CA LEU A 5 -22.31 -25.05 57.12
C LEU A 5 -22.30 -24.50 55.68
N SER A 6 -21.13 -24.11 55.20
CA SER A 6 -20.95 -23.55 53.87
C SER A 6 -21.31 -24.59 52.80
N ARG A 7 -22.13 -24.17 51.83
CA ARG A 7 -22.49 -24.99 50.65
C ARG A 7 -21.21 -25.45 49.96
N ARG A 8 -20.88 -26.75 50.03
CA ARG A 8 -19.79 -27.34 49.23
C ARG A 8 -20.15 -27.17 47.75
N ARG A 9 -19.43 -26.29 47.04
CA ARG A 9 -19.56 -26.16 45.58
C ARG A 9 -19.01 -27.42 44.94
N THR A 10 -19.87 -28.23 44.33
CA THR A 10 -19.43 -29.34 43.48
C THR A 10 -18.85 -28.76 42.19
N ILE A 11 -17.53 -28.86 42.04
CA ILE A 11 -16.83 -28.39 40.85
C ILE A 11 -17.18 -29.35 39.70
N LYS A 12 -18.07 -28.91 38.79
CA LYS A 12 -18.34 -29.67 37.56
C LYS A 12 -17.11 -29.65 36.66
N LYS A 13 -16.67 -30.82 36.22
CA LYS A 13 -15.52 -30.98 35.32
C LYS A 13 -15.86 -30.36 33.96
N VAL A 14 -15.13 -29.33 33.55
CA VAL A 14 -15.32 -28.67 32.25
C VAL A 14 -14.73 -29.55 31.15
N SER A 15 -15.59 -30.12 30.31
CA SER A 15 -15.16 -30.84 29.10
C SER A 15 -14.86 -29.84 27.99
N ARG A 16 -13.59 -29.73 27.58
CA ARG A 16 -13.20 -28.99 26.37
C ARG A 16 -13.32 -29.92 25.16
N ARG A 17 -14.41 -29.82 24.39
CA ARG A 17 -14.41 -30.40 23.04
C ARG A 17 -13.49 -29.56 22.17
N THR A 18 -12.52 -30.17 21.51
CA THR A 18 -11.78 -29.53 20.42
C THR A 18 -12.80 -29.15 19.35
N LYS A 19 -12.84 -27.88 18.94
CA LYS A 19 -13.65 -27.45 17.80
C LYS A 19 -13.28 -28.38 16.64
N SER A 20 -14.26 -28.98 15.98
CA SER A 20 -13.97 -29.78 14.78
C SER A 20 -13.21 -28.88 13.81
N ASN A 21 -12.06 -29.34 13.32
CA ASN A 21 -11.32 -28.73 12.21
C ASN A 21 -12.11 -28.86 10.90
N LYS A 22 -13.37 -28.40 10.90
CA LYS A 22 -14.02 -27.95 9.68
C LYS A 22 -13.38 -26.61 9.35
N HIS A 23 -12.10 -26.64 8.96
CA HIS A 23 -11.61 -25.65 8.03
C HIS A 23 -12.56 -25.77 6.86
N LYS A 24 -13.52 -24.86 6.77
CA LYS A 24 -14.27 -24.63 5.55
C LYS A 24 -13.16 -24.48 4.52
N TYR A 25 -13.05 -25.43 3.59
CA TYR A 25 -12.24 -25.23 2.40
C TYR A 25 -12.60 -23.83 1.94
N VAL A 26 -11.61 -22.95 1.98
CA VAL A 26 -11.84 -21.56 1.63
C VAL A 26 -12.32 -21.61 0.20
N ASP A 27 -13.55 -21.17 -0.07
CA ASP A 27 -14.10 -21.13 -1.41
C ASP A 27 -13.22 -20.16 -2.23
N LEU A 28 -12.21 -20.71 -2.92
CA LEU A 28 -11.17 -19.93 -3.60
C LEU A 28 -11.80 -19.07 -4.71
N GLU A 29 -12.82 -19.60 -5.37
CA GLU A 29 -13.69 -18.85 -6.30
C GLU A 29 -14.21 -17.54 -5.69
N LYS A 30 -14.68 -17.54 -4.43
CA LYS A 30 -15.20 -16.32 -3.77
C LYS A 30 -14.09 -15.33 -3.40
N GLN A 31 -12.85 -15.79 -3.30
CA GLN A 31 -11.70 -14.95 -2.96
C GLN A 31 -11.00 -14.34 -4.17
N ILE A 32 -11.08 -14.98 -5.33
CA ILE A 32 -10.51 -14.45 -6.58
C ILE A 32 -11.23 -13.16 -6.94
N ARG A 33 -10.52 -12.03 -6.95
CA ARG A 33 -11.10 -10.71 -7.27
C ARG A 33 -11.40 -10.57 -8.75
N ASP A 34 -10.56 -11.13 -9.60
CA ASP A 34 -10.68 -11.01 -11.05
C ASP A 34 -11.87 -11.84 -11.56
N ARG A 35 -12.79 -11.15 -12.24
CA ARG A 35 -14.03 -11.75 -12.73
C ARG A 35 -13.78 -12.89 -13.71
N ASN A 36 -12.83 -12.71 -14.63
CA ASN A 36 -12.55 -13.67 -15.70
C ASN A 36 -11.88 -14.93 -15.14
N LEU A 37 -10.90 -14.77 -14.25
CA LEU A 37 -10.27 -15.89 -13.56
C LEU A 37 -11.27 -16.65 -12.69
N ARG A 38 -12.17 -15.93 -12.00
CA ARG A 38 -13.22 -16.56 -11.20
C ARG A 38 -14.14 -17.45 -12.04
N ALA A 39 -14.47 -17.04 -13.27
CA ALA A 39 -15.37 -17.79 -14.14
C ALA A 39 -14.77 -19.13 -14.64
N VAL A 40 -13.44 -19.19 -14.77
CA VAL A 40 -12.73 -20.39 -15.23
C VAL A 40 -12.32 -21.30 -14.06
N TRP A 41 -12.22 -20.75 -12.85
CA TRP A 41 -11.77 -21.48 -11.67
C TRP A 41 -12.79 -22.50 -11.16
N ASP A 42 -12.38 -23.75 -10.99
CA ASP A 42 -13.20 -24.82 -10.41
C ASP A 42 -12.66 -25.25 -9.04
N ASN A 43 -13.44 -25.09 -7.97
CA ASN A 43 -13.06 -25.49 -6.61
C ASN A 43 -13.01 -27.01 -6.42
N LYS A 44 -13.54 -27.81 -7.36
CA LYS A 44 -13.47 -29.28 -7.31
C LYS A 44 -12.14 -29.82 -7.83
N ARG A 45 -11.39 -29.01 -8.58
CA ARG A 45 -10.07 -29.37 -9.13
C ARG A 45 -8.97 -29.00 -8.14
N THR A 46 -7.85 -29.70 -8.24
CA THR A 46 -6.64 -29.28 -7.53
C THR A 46 -6.08 -28.01 -8.15
N ILE A 47 -5.28 -27.27 -7.38
CA ILE A 47 -4.65 -26.02 -7.83
C ILE A 47 -3.86 -26.23 -9.13
N ASN A 48 -3.08 -27.32 -9.24
CA ASN A 48 -2.28 -27.61 -10.43
C ASN A 48 -3.15 -27.90 -11.66
N GLN A 49 -4.23 -28.66 -11.49
CA GLN A 49 -5.18 -28.93 -12.58
C GLN A 49 -5.87 -27.65 -13.08
N ASN A 50 -6.15 -26.70 -12.18
CA ASN A 50 -6.67 -25.40 -12.58
C ASN A 50 -5.63 -24.58 -13.34
N PHE A 51 -4.36 -24.59 -12.91
CA PHE A 51 -3.30 -23.89 -13.62
C PHE A 51 -3.00 -24.48 -15.00
N GLU A 52 -3.04 -25.80 -15.16
CA GLU A 52 -2.89 -26.48 -16.45
C GLU A 52 -4.04 -26.15 -17.41
N ALA A 53 -5.26 -25.97 -16.88
CA ALA A 53 -6.44 -25.62 -17.66
C ALA A 53 -6.55 -24.10 -17.94
N LEU A 54 -5.73 -23.27 -17.31
CA LEU A 54 -5.79 -21.82 -17.44
C LEU A 54 -5.02 -21.35 -18.67
N ASP A 55 -5.72 -20.75 -19.64
CA ASP A 55 -5.07 -20.08 -20.77
C ASP A 55 -4.66 -18.64 -20.35
N PRO A 56 -3.39 -18.23 -20.55
CA PRO A 56 -2.94 -16.86 -20.32
C PRO A 56 -3.80 -15.77 -20.98
N LYS A 57 -4.49 -16.07 -22.08
CA LYS A 57 -5.39 -15.13 -22.77
C LYS A 57 -6.48 -14.58 -21.85
N VAL A 58 -6.99 -15.41 -20.93
CA VAL A 58 -8.05 -15.03 -19.98
C VAL A 58 -7.62 -13.85 -19.10
N ILE A 59 -6.31 -13.76 -18.78
CA ILE A 59 -5.73 -12.67 -18.01
C ILE A 59 -5.51 -11.45 -18.90
N ILE A 60 -4.96 -11.65 -20.10
CA ILE A 60 -4.62 -10.56 -21.02
C ILE A 60 -5.88 -9.78 -21.41
N ASP A 61 -6.99 -10.46 -21.69
CA ASP A 61 -8.27 -9.83 -22.03
C ASP A 61 -8.85 -8.99 -20.88
N SER A 62 -8.39 -9.19 -19.65
CA SER A 62 -8.82 -8.42 -18.48
C SER A 62 -7.96 -7.19 -18.21
N LEU A 63 -6.79 -7.10 -18.84
CA LEU A 63 -5.89 -5.96 -18.64
C LEU A 63 -6.39 -4.76 -19.44
N PRO A 64 -6.27 -3.54 -18.89
CA PRO A 64 -6.59 -2.34 -19.65
C PRO A 64 -5.59 -2.14 -20.80
N GLU A 65 -6.06 -1.67 -21.96
CA GLU A 65 -5.20 -1.37 -23.12
C GLU A 65 -4.20 -0.25 -22.84
N VAL A 66 -4.59 0.70 -21.98
CA VAL A 66 -3.76 1.82 -21.56
C VAL A 66 -3.58 1.72 -20.05
N PHE A 67 -2.32 1.62 -19.63
CA PHE A 67 -1.98 1.84 -18.24
C PHE A 67 -1.84 3.34 -18.01
N ASP A 68 -2.50 3.85 -16.97
CA ASP A 68 -2.20 5.20 -16.52
C ASP A 68 -0.71 5.31 -16.24
N ASP A 69 -0.07 6.32 -16.83
CA ASP A 69 1.32 6.64 -16.54
C ASP A 69 1.41 6.95 -15.04
N ASN A 70 1.85 5.98 -14.23
CA ASN A 70 2.13 6.14 -12.79
C ASN A 70 3.35 7.04 -12.54
N ARG A 71 3.62 8.00 -13.43
CA ARG A 71 4.68 8.97 -13.28
C ARG A 71 4.29 9.90 -12.13
N PRO A 72 5.20 10.20 -11.21
CA PRO A 72 4.91 11.13 -10.15
C PRO A 72 4.50 12.48 -10.76
N PRO A 73 3.53 13.18 -10.16
CA PRO A 73 3.09 14.47 -10.68
C PRO A 73 4.28 15.43 -10.75
N LEU A 74 4.41 16.15 -11.86
CA LEU A 74 5.44 17.18 -12.08
C LEU A 74 5.15 18.47 -11.29
N THR A 75 4.53 18.36 -10.12
CA THR A 75 4.19 19.51 -9.28
C THR A 75 4.96 19.45 -7.98
N LEU A 76 5.44 20.62 -7.53
CA LEU A 76 5.95 20.79 -6.18
C LEU A 76 4.77 20.87 -5.21
N GLY A 77 4.93 20.29 -4.02
CA GLY A 77 4.02 20.55 -2.92
C GLY A 77 4.14 22.02 -2.45
N GLU A 78 3.09 22.55 -1.82
CA GLU A 78 3.01 23.95 -1.40
C GLU A 78 4.19 24.38 -0.50
N ARG A 79 4.57 23.53 0.46
CA ARG A 79 5.70 23.78 1.37
C ARG A 79 7.02 23.82 0.62
N ASP A 80 7.21 22.88 -0.30
CA ASP A 80 8.41 22.79 -1.12
C ASP A 80 8.54 24.01 -2.03
N GLU A 81 7.44 24.50 -2.58
CA GLU A 81 7.41 25.68 -3.43
C GLU A 81 7.87 26.94 -2.68
N ILE A 82 7.43 27.13 -1.43
CA ILE A 82 7.89 28.26 -0.59
C ILE A 82 9.39 28.18 -0.31
N ILE A 83 9.89 26.98 -0.02
CA ILE A 83 11.31 26.72 0.27
C ILE A 83 12.16 26.98 -0.97
N VAL A 84 11.78 26.38 -2.10
CA VAL A 84 12.49 26.53 -3.38
C VAL A 84 12.46 27.98 -3.84
N ARG A 85 11.34 28.69 -3.69
CA ARG A 85 11.27 30.12 -3.98
C ARG A 85 12.30 30.93 -3.20
N ARG A 86 12.38 30.74 -1.88
CA ARG A 86 13.35 31.45 -1.03
C ARG A 86 14.80 31.09 -1.36
N LEU A 87 15.07 29.81 -1.64
CA LEU A 87 16.40 29.36 -2.06
C LEU A 87 16.79 29.98 -3.40
N TYR A 88 15.89 30.00 -4.37
CA TYR A 88 16.11 30.54 -5.70
C TYR A 88 16.29 32.07 -5.68
N GLU A 89 15.48 32.79 -4.90
CA GLU A 89 15.64 34.24 -4.69
C GLU A 89 17.03 34.60 -4.13
N ARG A 90 17.60 33.76 -3.26
CA ARG A 90 18.89 34.03 -2.61
C ARG A 90 20.10 33.59 -3.43
N TYR A 91 20.05 32.40 -4.04
CA TYR A 91 21.23 31.76 -4.64
C TYR A 91 21.13 31.54 -6.16
N LYS A 92 19.96 31.76 -6.78
CA LYS A 92 19.68 31.56 -8.21
C LYS A 92 20.08 30.16 -8.69
N ASP A 93 21.18 30.03 -9.44
CA ASP A 93 21.63 28.77 -10.03
C ASP A 93 22.75 28.08 -9.23
N ASN A 94 23.17 28.67 -8.10
CA ASN A 94 24.25 28.13 -7.27
C ASN A 94 23.73 27.02 -6.32
N PHE A 95 23.48 25.83 -6.87
CA PHE A 95 22.97 24.69 -6.10
C PHE A 95 23.88 24.26 -4.94
N GLY A 96 25.20 24.41 -5.09
CA GLY A 96 26.15 24.08 -4.03
C GLY A 96 25.97 24.92 -2.76
N LEU A 97 25.53 26.17 -2.90
CA LEU A 97 25.23 27.05 -1.76
C LEU A 97 23.85 26.74 -1.17
N MET A 98 22.87 26.41 -2.01
CA MET A 98 21.53 26.01 -1.57
C MET A 98 21.56 24.78 -0.66
N VAL A 99 22.40 23.80 -0.98
CA VAL A 99 22.57 22.58 -0.17
C VAL A 99 23.13 22.90 1.21
N LYS A 100 24.07 23.85 1.29
CA LYS A 100 24.75 24.23 2.55
C LYS A 100 23.90 25.12 3.45
N ASP A 101 22.88 25.79 2.93
CA ASP A 101 22.04 26.70 3.72
C ASP A 101 20.99 25.95 4.54
N ILE A 102 21.41 25.44 5.71
CA ILE A 102 20.58 24.66 6.63
C ILE A 102 19.32 25.42 7.07
N LYS A 103 19.36 26.77 7.11
CA LYS A 103 18.20 27.57 7.54
C LYS A 103 17.11 27.61 6.48
N LEU A 104 17.48 27.76 5.22
CA LEU A 104 16.53 27.80 4.11
C LEU A 104 16.20 26.41 3.56
N ASN A 105 17.09 25.44 3.69
CA ASN A 105 16.91 24.04 3.30
C ASN A 105 16.76 23.15 4.55
N PRO A 106 15.60 23.20 5.24
CA PRO A 106 15.40 22.46 6.49
C PRO A 106 15.47 20.94 6.31
N TYR A 107 15.19 20.46 5.10
CA TYR A 107 15.19 19.03 4.75
C TYR A 107 16.56 18.53 4.26
N GLN A 108 17.57 19.40 4.25
CA GLN A 108 18.94 19.07 3.85
C GLN A 108 19.00 18.34 2.49
N TRP A 109 18.25 18.86 1.51
CA TRP A 109 18.23 18.30 0.16
C TRP A 109 19.63 18.23 -0.45
N THR A 110 19.89 17.12 -1.15
CA THR A 110 21.10 16.92 -1.93
C THR A 110 21.11 17.81 -3.18
N LEU A 111 22.29 18.01 -3.78
CA LEU A 111 22.46 18.88 -4.96
C LEU A 111 21.49 18.49 -6.10
N LYS A 112 21.37 17.20 -6.41
CA LYS A 112 20.46 16.69 -7.44
C LYS A 112 18.99 16.95 -7.11
N GLN A 113 18.61 16.89 -5.84
CA GLN A 113 17.24 17.18 -5.40
C GLN A 113 16.93 18.67 -5.52
N CYS A 114 17.86 19.55 -5.14
CA CYS A 114 17.71 20.98 -5.33
C CYS A 114 17.54 21.33 -6.81
N GLN A 115 18.40 20.78 -7.69
CA GLN A 115 18.29 20.98 -9.13
C GLN A 115 16.93 20.56 -9.67
N LYS A 116 16.52 19.30 -9.42
CA LYS A 116 15.22 18.77 -9.86
C LYS A 116 14.05 19.65 -9.39
N LYS A 117 14.08 20.12 -8.15
CA LYS A 117 13.02 20.96 -7.60
C LYS A 117 13.01 22.36 -8.22
N VAL A 118 14.17 22.97 -8.45
CA VAL A 118 14.26 24.26 -9.14
C VAL A 118 13.80 24.15 -10.59
N ASP A 119 14.16 23.07 -11.29
CA ASP A 119 13.70 22.81 -12.67
C ASP A 119 12.17 22.73 -12.73
N ILE A 120 11.54 21.99 -11.80
CA ILE A 120 10.09 21.92 -11.68
C ILE A 120 9.49 23.30 -11.38
N TYR A 121 10.13 24.07 -10.50
CA TYR A 121 9.67 25.43 -10.13
C TYR A 121 9.70 26.39 -11.33
N LEU A 122 10.71 26.29 -12.21
CA LEU A 122 10.84 27.13 -13.41
C LEU A 122 9.89 26.71 -14.53
N THR A 123 9.59 25.41 -14.63
CA THR A 123 8.70 24.86 -15.67
C THR A 123 7.23 25.18 -15.42
N LYS A 124 6.84 25.41 -14.16
CA LYS A 124 5.45 25.71 -13.78
C LYS A 124 5.06 27.12 -14.27
N PRO A 125 4.01 27.28 -15.09
CA PRO A 125 3.53 28.60 -15.50
C PRO A 125 3.01 29.36 -14.28
N ARG A 126 3.46 30.60 -14.09
CA ARG A 126 2.94 31.51 -13.07
C ARG A 126 1.57 31.99 -13.52
N ILE A 127 0.52 31.53 -12.83
CA ILE A 127 -0.85 32.06 -12.95
C ILE A 127 -0.91 33.41 -12.23
#